data_AF-A0A839ZA62-F1
#
_entry.id   AF-A0A839ZA62-F1
#
_cell.length_a   1.000
_cell.length_b   1.000
_cell.length_c   1.000
_cell.angle_alpha   90.00
_cell.angle_beta   90.00
_cell.angle_gamma   90.00
#
_symmetry.space_group_name_H-M   'P 1'
#
loop_
_entity.id
_entity.type
_entity.pdbx_description
1 polymer ?
#
loop_
_entity_poly.entity_id
_entity_poly.type
_entity_poly.pdbx_seq_one_letter_code
_entity_poly.pdbx_strand_id
1 'polypeptide(L)'
;MIAFIDDHRGAYGVEPICKVLPIAPSTYHAHVARRLDPSKCSAQALRDAALRPEIERVFAENFEVYGARKVWRQMMREGFDVARCTVERLMQGMGLAGVIRGKPVRTTISDKGAPCPLDHANRVFHAPAPNRLWLSDFTYVSTWAGFVYLASRQMLRICADVIDAYARRIVGWRVSRTAHAGFVLDALEQALPPATARPSRPGAS
;
A
#
# COMPACT_ATOMS: atom_id res chain seq x y z
N MET A 1 27.81 -10.80 -14.41
CA MET A 1 29.10 -11.40 -13.97
C MET A 1 29.43 -12.66 -14.77
N ILE A 2 28.55 -13.67 -14.83
CA ILE A 2 28.79 -14.88 -15.64
C ILE A 2 28.77 -14.59 -17.14
N ALA A 3 27.88 -13.71 -17.62
CA ALA A 3 27.87 -13.25 -19.01
C ALA A 3 29.22 -12.64 -19.45
N PHE A 4 29.88 -11.86 -18.58
CA PHE A 4 31.20 -11.30 -18.86
C PHE A 4 32.27 -12.38 -19.06
N ILE A 5 32.24 -13.45 -18.24
CA ILE A 5 33.14 -14.60 -18.41
C ILE A 5 32.81 -15.32 -19.72
N ASP A 6 31.53 -15.52 -20.04
CA ASP A 6 31.09 -16.17 -21.29
C ASP A 6 31.56 -15.41 -22.53
N ASP A 7 31.49 -14.07 -22.52
CA ASP A 7 31.86 -13.21 -23.64
C ASP A 7 33.38 -13.15 -23.87
N HIS A 8 34.18 -13.31 -22.81
CA HIS A 8 35.63 -13.09 -22.84
C HIS A 8 36.47 -14.37 -22.70
N ARG A 9 35.84 -15.52 -22.38
CA ARG A 9 36.55 -16.81 -22.21
C ARG A 9 37.34 -17.25 -23.43
N GLY A 10 36.90 -16.88 -24.63
CA GLY A 10 37.59 -17.24 -25.88
C GLY A 10 38.91 -16.50 -26.09
N ALA A 11 39.03 -15.28 -25.53
CA ALA A 11 40.22 -14.46 -25.67
C ALA A 11 41.21 -14.62 -24.51
N TYR A 12 40.72 -14.81 -23.28
CA TYR A 12 41.57 -14.78 -22.07
C TYR A 12 41.54 -16.06 -21.24
N GLY A 13 40.69 -17.04 -21.58
CA GLY A 13 40.46 -18.21 -20.74
C GLY A 13 39.65 -17.90 -19.47
N VAL A 14 39.04 -18.92 -18.88
CA VAL A 14 38.15 -18.76 -17.72
C VAL A 14 38.92 -18.43 -16.44
N GLU A 15 40.04 -19.11 -16.19
CA GLU A 15 40.82 -18.96 -14.95
C GLU A 15 41.40 -17.56 -14.74
N PRO A 16 41.97 -16.88 -15.76
CA PRO A 16 42.46 -15.51 -15.60
C PRO A 16 41.35 -14.51 -15.28
N ILE A 17 40.19 -14.65 -15.92
CA ILE A 17 39.01 -13.79 -15.66
C ILE A 17 38.47 -14.05 -14.24
N CYS A 18 38.36 -15.31 -13.84
CA CYS A 18 37.94 -15.72 -12.50
C CYS A 18 38.86 -15.18 -11.40
N LYS A 19 40.17 -15.11 -11.66
CA LYS A 19 41.17 -14.54 -10.73
C LYS A 19 41.01 -13.04 -10.51
N VAL A 20 40.58 -12.30 -11.53
CA VAL A 20 40.33 -10.84 -11.46
C VAL A 20 38.97 -10.54 -10.81
N LEU A 21 37.96 -11.41 -11.00
CA LEU A 21 36.60 -11.24 -10.46
C LEU A 21 36.37 -11.88 -9.07
N PRO A 22 37.43 -12.15 -8.31
CA PRO A 22 37.53 -13.17 -7.23
C PRO A 22 36.45 -14.28 -7.21
N ILE A 23 36.26 -15.02 -8.30
CA ILE A 23 35.34 -16.18 -8.37
C ILE A 23 36.16 -17.46 -8.52
N ALA A 24 35.83 -18.53 -7.80
CA ALA A 24 36.46 -19.82 -8.02
C ALA A 24 36.06 -20.40 -9.41
N PRO A 25 37.01 -20.88 -10.23
CA PRO A 25 36.71 -21.48 -11.54
C PRO A 25 35.71 -22.65 -11.46
N SER A 26 35.78 -23.43 -10.38
CA SER A 26 34.82 -24.51 -10.10
C SER A 26 33.38 -24.02 -9.98
N THR A 27 33.15 -22.81 -9.45
CA THR A 27 31.82 -22.18 -9.37
C THR A 27 31.28 -21.84 -10.76
N TYR A 28 32.13 -21.34 -11.66
CA TYR A 28 31.76 -21.08 -13.05
C TYR A 28 31.38 -22.39 -13.76
N HIS A 29 32.24 -23.42 -13.71
CA HIS A 29 31.95 -24.71 -14.34
C HIS A 29 30.72 -25.39 -13.74
N ALA A 30 30.51 -25.31 -12.42
CA ALA A 30 29.30 -25.84 -11.78
C ALA A 30 28.03 -25.07 -12.20
N HIS A 31 28.13 -23.77 -12.48
CA HIS A 31 27.02 -22.98 -13.02
C HIS A 31 26.73 -23.34 -14.49
N VAL A 32 27.78 -23.47 -15.31
CA VAL A 32 27.66 -23.91 -16.71
C VAL A 32 27.07 -25.32 -16.77
N ALA A 33 27.54 -26.25 -15.92
CA ALA A 33 27.00 -27.61 -15.84
C ALA A 33 25.52 -27.63 -15.43
N ARG A 34 25.09 -26.76 -14.51
CA ARG A 34 23.67 -26.61 -14.13
C ARG A 34 22.81 -26.00 -15.24
N ARG A 35 23.37 -25.10 -16.05
CA ARG A 35 22.70 -24.53 -17.24
C ARG A 35 22.55 -25.55 -18.36
N LEU A 36 23.58 -26.37 -18.60
CA LEU A 36 23.59 -27.38 -19.67
C LEU A 36 22.78 -28.63 -19.31
N ASP A 37 22.75 -28.97 -18.02
CA ASP A 37 22.09 -30.17 -17.53
C ASP A 37 21.17 -29.84 -16.34
N PRO A 38 19.85 -29.72 -16.58
CA PRO A 38 18.87 -29.44 -15.54
C PRO A 38 18.86 -30.50 -14.43
N SER A 39 19.31 -31.74 -14.69
CA SER A 39 19.34 -32.79 -13.66
C SER A 39 20.33 -32.50 -12.52
N LYS A 40 21.30 -31.60 -12.75
CA LYS A 40 22.26 -31.12 -11.74
C LYS A 40 21.73 -29.96 -10.91
N CYS A 41 20.54 -29.45 -11.22
CA CYS A 41 19.88 -28.42 -10.43
C CYS A 41 19.20 -29.02 -9.19
N SER A 42 19.04 -28.23 -8.14
CA SER A 42 18.27 -28.66 -6.97
C SER A 42 16.81 -28.92 -7.34
N ALA A 43 16.14 -29.81 -6.61
CA ALA A 43 14.71 -30.09 -6.81
C ALA A 43 13.85 -28.82 -6.76
N GLN A 44 14.23 -27.84 -5.94
CA GLN A 44 13.56 -26.53 -5.87
C GLN A 44 13.76 -25.70 -7.15
N ALA A 45 14.97 -25.66 -7.71
CA ALA A 45 15.25 -24.93 -8.93
C ALA A 45 14.52 -25.53 -10.14
N LEU A 46 14.37 -26.86 -10.18
CA LEU A 46 13.58 -27.56 -11.19
C LEU A 46 12.08 -27.21 -11.08
N ARG A 47 11.51 -27.21 -9.87
CA ARG A 47 10.12 -26.77 -9.66
C ARG A 47 9.93 -25.31 -10.05
N ASP A 48 10.82 -24.43 -9.62
CA ASP A 48 10.78 -23.02 -9.98
C ASP A 48 10.82 -22.82 -11.50
N ALA A 49 11.67 -23.57 -12.20
CA ALA A 49 11.76 -23.51 -13.66
C ALA A 49 10.46 -23.96 -14.34
N ALA A 50 9.78 -24.96 -13.80
CA ALA A 50 8.47 -25.42 -14.29
C ALA A 50 7.34 -24.43 -13.98
N LEU A 51 7.42 -23.68 -12.87
CA LEU A 51 6.39 -22.72 -12.45
C LEU A 51 6.45 -21.39 -13.20
N ARG A 52 7.64 -20.96 -13.64
CA ARG A 52 7.84 -19.71 -14.39
C ARG A 52 6.94 -19.57 -15.63
N PRO A 53 6.89 -20.54 -16.57
CA PRO A 53 6.05 -20.43 -17.76
C PRO A 53 4.56 -20.39 -17.40
N GLU A 54 4.13 -21.10 -16.35
CA GLU A 54 2.72 -21.05 -15.90
C GLU A 54 2.36 -19.70 -15.29
N ILE A 55 3.26 -19.10 -14.51
CA ILE A 55 3.10 -17.74 -13.99
C ILE A 55 3.00 -16.73 -15.13
N GLU A 56 3.87 -16.83 -16.14
CA GLU A 56 3.85 -15.97 -17.33
C GLU A 56 2.56 -16.14 -18.14
N ARG A 57 2.11 -17.39 -18.36
CA ARG A 57 0.85 -17.70 -19.05
C ARG A 57 -0.34 -17.05 -18.32
N VAL A 58 -0.47 -17.29 -17.02
CA VAL A 58 -1.55 -16.72 -16.20
C VAL A 58 -1.47 -15.18 -16.21
N PHE A 59 -0.28 -14.61 -16.16
CA PHE A 59 -0.11 -13.15 -16.21
C PHE A 59 -0.55 -12.56 -17.55
N ALA A 60 -0.13 -13.18 -18.67
CA ALA A 60 -0.46 -12.76 -20.03
C ALA A 60 -1.96 -12.92 -20.34
N GLU A 61 -2.56 -14.05 -19.97
CA GLU A 61 -4.01 -14.30 -20.13
C GLU A 61 -4.88 -13.30 -19.38
N ASN A 62 -4.35 -12.71 -18.29
CA ASN A 62 -5.03 -11.69 -17.50
C ASN A 62 -4.59 -10.26 -17.87
N PHE A 63 -4.16 -10.07 -19.12
CA PHE A 63 -3.78 -8.78 -19.71
C PHE A 63 -2.72 -8.01 -18.90
N GLU A 64 -1.83 -8.74 -18.21
CA GLU A 64 -0.75 -8.15 -17.39
C GLU A 64 -1.27 -7.28 -16.21
N VAL A 65 -2.56 -7.36 -15.90
CA VAL A 65 -3.18 -6.57 -14.81
C VAL A 65 -2.96 -7.23 -13.45
N TYR A 66 -2.75 -8.55 -13.42
CA TYR A 66 -2.69 -9.30 -12.18
C TYR A 66 -1.34 -9.15 -11.48
N GLY A 67 -1.37 -8.59 -10.26
CA GLY A 67 -0.23 -8.66 -9.35
C GLY A 67 -0.09 -10.05 -8.72
N ALA A 68 1.02 -10.28 -8.03
CA ALA A 68 1.38 -11.59 -7.48
C ALA A 68 0.29 -12.30 -6.67
N ARG A 69 -0.49 -11.55 -5.88
CA ARG A 69 -1.62 -12.13 -5.11
C ARG A 69 -2.72 -12.69 -6.01
N LYS A 70 -3.03 -12.03 -7.14
CA LYS A 70 -4.08 -12.47 -8.06
C LYS A 70 -3.58 -13.64 -8.92
N VAL A 71 -2.34 -13.59 -9.40
CA VAL A 71 -1.69 -14.71 -10.09
C VAL A 71 -1.66 -15.94 -9.20
N TRP A 72 -1.21 -15.82 -7.95
CA TRP A 72 -1.21 -16.93 -6.98
C TRP A 72 -2.59 -17.57 -6.80
N ARG A 73 -3.65 -16.76 -6.63
CA ARG A 73 -5.01 -17.31 -6.53
C ARG A 73 -5.47 -18.02 -7.79
N GLN A 74 -5.07 -17.52 -8.96
CA GLN A 74 -5.44 -18.13 -10.22
C GLN A 74 -4.73 -19.48 -10.39
N MET A 75 -3.44 -19.55 -10.07
CA MET A 75 -2.69 -20.82 -10.02
C MET A 75 -3.32 -21.83 -9.04
N MET A 76 -3.74 -21.38 -7.84
CA MET A 76 -4.44 -22.27 -6.89
C MET A 76 -5.75 -22.83 -7.44
N ARG A 77 -6.50 -22.05 -8.26
CA ARG A 77 -7.73 -22.53 -8.91
C ARG A 77 -7.46 -23.54 -10.02
N GLU A 78 -6.31 -23.42 -10.67
CA GLU A 78 -5.85 -24.33 -11.72
C GLU A 78 -5.16 -25.59 -11.16
N GLY A 79 -5.07 -25.72 -9.82
CA GLY A 79 -4.60 -26.91 -9.14
C GLY A 79 -3.10 -26.92 -8.79
N PHE A 80 -2.41 -25.79 -8.92
CA PHE A 80 -1.01 -25.69 -8.51
C PHE A 80 -0.88 -25.53 -6.99
N ASP A 81 -0.13 -26.42 -6.34
CA ASP A 81 0.26 -26.29 -4.93
C ASP A 81 1.52 -25.42 -4.79
N VAL A 82 1.31 -24.09 -4.72
CA VAL A 82 2.40 -23.12 -4.61
C VAL A 82 2.16 -22.09 -3.51
N ALA A 83 3.20 -21.84 -2.73
CA ALA A 83 3.17 -20.78 -1.73
C ALA A 83 3.17 -19.38 -2.38
N ARG A 84 2.44 -18.45 -1.79
CA ARG A 84 2.35 -17.05 -2.26
C ARG A 84 3.73 -16.40 -2.40
N CYS A 85 4.63 -16.60 -1.44
CA CYS A 85 5.98 -16.03 -1.44
C CYS A 85 6.83 -16.56 -2.60
N THR A 86 6.59 -17.79 -3.07
CA THR A 86 7.25 -18.36 -4.25
C THR A 86 6.81 -17.62 -5.51
N VAL A 87 5.51 -17.40 -5.69
CA VAL A 87 4.98 -16.64 -6.83
C VAL A 87 5.50 -15.21 -6.82
N GLU A 88 5.49 -14.54 -5.65
CA GLU A 88 6.04 -13.19 -5.49
C GLU A 88 7.53 -13.12 -5.89
N ARG A 89 8.35 -14.04 -5.38
CA ARG A 89 9.78 -14.14 -5.71
C ARG A 89 10.03 -14.41 -7.20
N LEU A 90 9.26 -15.32 -7.80
CA LEU A 90 9.42 -15.68 -9.21
C LEU A 90 8.98 -14.53 -10.13
N MET A 91 7.84 -13.89 -9.86
CA MET A 91 7.39 -12.71 -10.60
C MET A 91 8.41 -11.57 -10.52
N GLN A 92 8.95 -11.30 -9.32
CA GLN A 92 10.01 -10.29 -9.16
C GLN A 92 11.27 -10.64 -9.97
N GLY A 93 11.68 -11.91 -9.95
CA GLY A 93 12.83 -12.40 -10.72
C GLY A 93 12.62 -12.38 -12.25
N MET A 94 11.37 -12.33 -12.72
CA MET A 94 11.02 -12.20 -14.14
C MET A 94 10.68 -10.75 -14.53
N GLY A 95 10.63 -9.83 -13.56
CA GLY A 95 10.21 -8.44 -13.80
C GLY A 95 8.71 -8.25 -14.04
N LEU A 96 7.87 -9.25 -13.70
CA LEU A 96 6.43 -9.16 -13.84
C LEU A 96 5.83 -8.37 -12.69
N ALA A 97 5.12 -7.28 -13.01
CA ALA A 97 4.43 -6.46 -12.04
C ALA A 97 3.00 -6.18 -12.53
N GLY A 98 2.02 -6.49 -11.69
CA GLY A 98 0.63 -6.19 -12.00
C GLY A 98 0.33 -4.70 -11.92
N VAL A 99 -0.62 -4.25 -12.73
CA VAL A 99 -1.08 -2.87 -12.75
C VAL A 99 -1.94 -2.54 -11.53
N ILE A 100 -1.52 -1.55 -10.75
CA ILE A 100 -2.34 -0.95 -9.69
C ILE A 100 -3.11 0.22 -10.33
N ARG A 101 -4.43 0.10 -10.46
CA ARG A 101 -5.28 1.23 -10.87
C ARG A 101 -5.41 2.20 -9.69
N GLY A 102 -5.06 3.46 -9.95
CA GLY A 102 -5.24 4.57 -9.02
C GLY A 102 -3.94 5.33 -8.78
N LYS A 103 -3.99 6.67 -8.84
CA LYS A 103 -2.93 7.47 -8.24
C LYS A 103 -2.96 7.20 -6.73
N PRO A 104 -1.83 6.92 -6.06
CA PRO A 104 -1.79 7.00 -4.62
C PRO A 104 -2.20 8.42 -4.22
N VAL A 105 -3.40 8.57 -3.66
CA VAL A 105 -3.88 9.85 -3.16
C VAL A 105 -3.15 10.10 -1.86
N ARG A 106 -2.01 10.81 -1.94
CA ARG A 106 -1.32 11.31 -0.76
C ARG A 106 -2.10 12.51 -0.25
N THR A 107 -2.97 12.28 0.73
CA THR A 107 -3.82 13.30 1.35
C THR A 107 -3.01 14.30 2.17
N THR A 108 -1.91 13.84 2.78
CA THR A 108 -1.09 14.66 3.67
C THR A 108 0.38 14.58 3.26
N ILE A 109 0.96 15.73 2.93
CA ILE A 109 2.42 15.90 2.85
C ILE A 109 2.82 16.44 4.23
N SER A 110 3.38 15.57 5.07
CA SER A 110 3.91 15.97 6.37
C SER A 110 5.09 16.91 6.16
N ASP A 111 4.95 18.15 6.64
CA ASP A 111 6.08 19.06 6.81
C ASP A 111 6.84 18.64 8.07
N LYS A 112 8.10 18.24 7.90
CA LYS A 112 8.95 17.78 9.01
C LYS A 112 9.48 18.94 9.86
N GLY A 113 9.35 20.19 9.39
CA GLY A 113 9.77 21.40 10.10
C GLY A 113 8.67 22.03 10.96
N ALA A 114 7.41 21.62 10.78
CA ALA A 114 6.31 22.12 11.58
C ALA A 114 6.39 21.53 13.01
N PRO A 115 6.24 22.35 14.07
CA PRO A 115 6.20 21.85 15.43
C PRO A 115 5.05 20.86 15.58
N CYS A 116 5.35 19.65 16.03
CA CYS A 116 4.33 18.65 16.32
C CYS A 116 3.43 19.20 17.44
N PRO A 117 2.10 19.34 17.22
CA PRO A 117 1.19 19.78 18.26
C PRO A 117 1.31 18.88 19.49
N LEU A 118 1.21 19.47 20.69
CA LEU A 118 1.23 18.71 21.93
C LEU A 118 0.05 17.73 21.94
N ASP A 119 0.33 16.45 22.17
CA ASP A 119 -0.69 15.42 22.32
C ASP A 119 -1.36 15.56 23.69
N HIS A 120 -2.43 16.35 23.74
CA HIS A 120 -3.23 16.56 24.95
C HIS A 120 -3.99 15.30 25.40
N ALA A 121 -4.15 14.30 24.53
CA ALA A 121 -4.79 13.04 24.86
C ALA A 121 -3.79 11.96 25.32
N ASN A 122 -2.48 12.20 25.17
CA ASN A 122 -1.41 11.25 25.47
C ASN A 122 -1.69 9.84 24.89
N ARG A 123 -2.26 9.78 23.68
CA ARG A 123 -2.76 8.56 23.01
C ARG A 123 -3.79 7.73 23.79
N VAL A 124 -4.41 8.29 24.83
CA VAL A 124 -5.51 7.68 25.59
C VAL A 124 -6.84 8.14 25.00
N PHE A 125 -7.41 7.32 24.12
CA PHE A 125 -8.70 7.57 23.46
C PHE A 125 -9.89 7.03 24.27
N HIS A 126 -9.83 7.21 25.59
CA HIS A 126 -10.86 6.77 26.52
C HIS A 126 -11.21 7.93 27.47
N ALA A 127 -12.48 8.29 27.55
CA ALA A 127 -12.99 9.27 28.50
C ALA A 127 -13.78 8.59 29.61
N PRO A 128 -13.72 9.06 30.87
CA PRO A 128 -14.49 8.50 31.99
C PRO A 128 -15.96 8.95 32.03
N ALA A 129 -16.35 9.96 31.24
CA ALA A 129 -17.71 10.49 31.16
C ALA A 129 -17.95 11.12 29.78
N PRO A 130 -19.22 11.28 29.34
CA PRO A 130 -19.56 12.01 28.12
C PRO A 130 -19.01 13.44 28.11
N ASN A 131 -18.79 13.99 26.92
CA ASN A 131 -18.34 15.38 26.71
C ASN A 131 -16.98 15.78 27.36
N ARG A 132 -16.10 14.80 27.62
CA ARG A 132 -14.74 15.07 28.14
C ARG A 132 -13.64 15.00 27.10
N LEU A 133 -13.82 14.17 26.07
CA LEU A 133 -12.89 14.03 24.97
C LEU A 133 -13.68 13.80 23.69
N TRP A 134 -13.49 14.69 22.73
CA TRP A 134 -14.07 14.58 21.40
C TRP A 134 -12.97 14.27 20.40
N LEU A 135 -13.23 13.29 19.54
CA LEU A 135 -12.36 12.91 18.45
C LEU A 135 -12.98 13.46 17.18
N SER A 136 -12.18 14.16 16.37
CA SER A 136 -12.62 14.61 15.05
C SER A 136 -11.78 13.96 13.97
N ASP A 137 -12.45 13.48 12.93
CA ASP A 137 -11.81 12.94 11.74
C ASP A 137 -12.45 13.53 10.48
N PHE A 138 -11.65 13.63 9.41
CA PHE A 138 -12.12 14.02 8.09
C PHE A 138 -12.02 12.83 7.13
N THR A 139 -13.18 12.23 6.84
CA THR A 139 -13.26 11.09 5.94
C THR A 139 -13.70 11.52 4.56
N TYR A 140 -13.06 10.94 3.55
CA TYR A 140 -13.38 11.10 2.16
C TYR A 140 -14.38 10.03 1.70
N VAL A 141 -15.61 10.43 1.37
CA VAL A 141 -16.70 9.54 0.96
C VAL A 141 -16.97 9.70 -0.53
N SER A 142 -16.90 8.61 -1.30
CA SER A 142 -17.23 8.63 -2.72
C SER A 142 -18.75 8.60 -2.93
N THR A 143 -19.29 9.57 -3.68
CA THR A 143 -20.73 9.62 -4.02
C THR A 143 -20.98 9.40 -5.51
N TRP A 144 -22.12 8.80 -5.87
CA TRP A 144 -22.50 8.40 -7.24
C TRP A 144 -23.29 9.46 -8.03
N ALA A 145 -23.31 10.73 -7.60
CA ALA A 145 -24.24 11.73 -8.14
C ALA A 145 -23.63 12.66 -9.21
N GLY A 146 -23.65 12.25 -10.49
CA GLY A 146 -23.84 13.17 -11.64
C GLY A 146 -22.63 13.52 -12.54
N PHE A 147 -22.84 13.40 -13.86
CA PHE A 147 -21.90 13.58 -14.98
C PHE A 147 -21.69 15.05 -15.40
N VAL A 148 -20.45 15.56 -15.45
CA VAL A 148 -19.90 16.51 -16.45
C VAL A 148 -18.37 16.40 -16.47
N TYR A 149 -17.83 15.97 -17.62
CA TYR A 149 -16.47 16.06 -18.18
C TYR A 149 -15.22 15.96 -17.26
N LEU A 150 -14.46 14.88 -17.47
CA LEU A 150 -13.00 14.80 -17.50
C LEU A 150 -12.21 15.79 -16.61
N ALA A 151 -12.28 15.58 -15.30
CA ALA A 151 -11.07 15.56 -14.50
C ALA A 151 -11.09 14.27 -13.70
N SER A 152 -10.02 13.49 -13.78
CA SER A 152 -9.81 12.27 -13.01
C SER A 152 -9.72 12.57 -11.50
N ARG A 153 -10.85 12.85 -10.85
CA ARG A 153 -10.99 12.83 -9.40
C ARG A 153 -12.42 12.42 -9.06
N GLN A 154 -12.52 11.22 -8.49
CA GLN A 154 -13.65 10.72 -7.71
C GLN A 154 -14.35 11.88 -7.00
N MET A 155 -15.67 12.01 -7.17
CA MET A 155 -16.47 13.02 -6.48
C MET A 155 -16.50 12.66 -5.01
N LEU A 156 -15.45 13.11 -4.33
CA LEU A 156 -15.11 12.82 -2.96
C LEU A 156 -15.76 13.91 -2.13
N ARG A 157 -16.80 13.56 -1.40
CA ARG A 157 -17.35 14.42 -0.36
C ARG A 157 -16.46 14.28 0.87
N ILE A 158 -16.26 15.39 1.57
CA ILE A 158 -15.49 15.41 2.81
C ILE A 158 -16.49 15.46 3.93
N CYS A 159 -16.50 14.43 4.76
CA CYS A 159 -17.27 14.36 5.99
C CYS A 159 -16.35 14.75 7.14
N ALA A 160 -16.73 15.74 7.95
CA ALA A 160 -16.15 15.93 9.27
C ALA A 160 -17.12 15.33 10.28
N ASP A 161 -16.65 14.40 11.09
CA ASP A 161 -17.41 13.80 12.17
C ASP A 161 -16.77 14.19 13.51
N VAL A 162 -17.60 14.47 14.50
CA VAL A 162 -17.19 14.67 15.89
C VAL A 162 -17.77 13.53 16.71
N ILE A 163 -16.89 12.75 17.35
CA ILE A 163 -17.23 11.54 18.09
C ILE A 163 -16.94 11.76 19.58
N ASP A 164 -17.91 11.45 20.44
CA ASP A 164 -17.67 11.36 21.88
C ASP A 164 -16.88 10.08 22.21
N ALA A 165 -15.69 10.21 22.78
CA ALA A 165 -14.81 9.08 23.11
C ALA A 165 -15.39 8.13 24.18
N TYR A 166 -16.33 8.60 25.02
CA TYR A 166 -17.00 7.76 26.01
C TYR A 166 -18.08 6.88 25.37
N ALA A 167 -19.02 7.52 24.66
CA ALA A 167 -20.19 6.83 24.12
C ALA A 167 -19.98 6.24 22.71
N ARG A 168 -18.88 6.61 22.02
CA ARG A 168 -18.63 6.31 20.60
C ARG A 168 -19.79 6.72 19.68
N ARG A 169 -20.46 7.82 20.04
CA ARG A 169 -21.58 8.39 19.28
C ARG A 169 -21.10 9.62 18.51
N ILE A 170 -21.62 9.77 17.30
CA ILE A 170 -21.43 10.97 16.49
C ILE A 170 -22.30 12.08 17.09
N VAL A 171 -21.66 13.15 17.55
CA VAL A 171 -22.32 14.31 18.18
C VAL A 171 -22.50 15.47 17.20
N GLY A 172 -21.75 15.50 16.11
CA GLY A 172 -21.92 16.47 15.01
C GLY A 172 -21.26 15.96 13.74
N TRP A 173 -21.82 16.34 12.58
CA TRP A 173 -21.30 15.95 11.27
C TRP A 173 -21.62 16.99 10.19
N ARG A 174 -20.69 17.21 9.26
CA ARG A 174 -20.93 18.05 8.07
C ARG A 174 -20.31 17.47 6.82
N VAL A 175 -20.95 17.73 5.68
CA VAL A 175 -20.50 17.26 4.37
C VAL A 175 -20.18 18.45 3.46
N SER A 176 -18.96 18.48 2.92
CA SER A 176 -18.50 19.51 2.00
C SER A 176 -17.95 18.92 0.70
N ARG A 177 -17.87 19.77 -0.33
CA ARG A 177 -17.18 19.45 -1.60
C ARG A 177 -15.69 19.81 -1.56
N THR A 178 -15.27 20.61 -0.58
CA THR A 178 -13.91 21.14 -0.45
C THR A 178 -13.44 21.15 1.00
N ALA A 179 -12.14 20.93 1.22
CA ALA A 179 -11.52 20.89 2.55
C ALA A 179 -11.18 22.30 3.03
N HIS A 180 -12.12 22.99 3.67
CA HIS A 180 -11.90 24.30 4.29
C HIS A 180 -12.11 24.24 5.80
N ALA A 181 -11.37 25.03 6.59
CA ALA A 181 -11.53 25.01 8.06
C ALA A 181 -12.98 25.30 8.52
N GLY A 182 -13.73 26.11 7.76
CA GLY A 182 -15.12 26.46 8.07
C GLY A 182 -16.06 25.25 8.22
N PHE A 183 -15.98 24.24 7.35
CA PHE A 183 -16.91 23.11 7.45
C PHE A 183 -16.65 22.23 8.68
N VAL A 184 -15.40 22.20 9.18
CA VAL A 184 -15.05 21.49 10.41
C VAL A 184 -15.61 22.24 11.62
N LEU A 185 -15.53 23.57 11.60
CA LEU A 185 -16.14 24.42 12.63
C LEU A 185 -17.67 24.24 12.64
N ASP A 186 -18.32 24.17 11.47
CA ASP A 186 -19.77 23.94 11.38
C ASP A 186 -20.21 22.58 11.96
N ALA A 187 -19.35 21.55 11.91
CA ALA A 187 -19.61 20.25 12.53
C ALA A 187 -19.40 20.29 14.05
N LEU A 188 -18.42 21.06 14.49
CA LEU A 188 -18.16 21.30 15.92
C LEU A 188 -19.27 22.13 16.56
N GLU A 189 -19.74 23.19 15.89
CA GLU A 189 -20.86 24.01 16.34
C GLU A 189 -22.15 23.19 16.46
N GLN A 190 -22.38 22.25 15.54
CA GLN A 190 -23.51 21.32 15.67
C GLN A 190 -23.40 20.39 16.88
N ALA A 191 -22.17 20.00 17.25
CA ALA A 191 -21.91 19.15 18.41
C ALA A 191 -22.03 19.91 19.75
N LEU A 192 -21.88 21.23 19.73
CA LEU A 192 -22.04 22.06 20.92
C LEU A 192 -23.54 22.20 21.25
N PRO A 193 -23.96 21.95 22.50
CA PRO A 193 -25.31 22.29 22.92
C PRO A 193 -25.52 23.80 22.76
N PRO A 194 -26.74 24.28 22.42
CA PRO A 194 -27.02 25.71 22.39
C PRO A 194 -26.59 26.30 23.73
N ALA A 195 -25.80 27.37 23.69
CA ALA A 195 -25.32 28.04 24.88
C ALA A 195 -26.50 28.21 25.83
N THR A 196 -26.42 27.55 26.98
CA THR A 196 -27.37 27.74 28.06
C THR A 196 -27.47 29.24 28.26
N ALA A 197 -28.67 29.78 28.07
CA ALA A 197 -28.96 31.16 28.38
C ALA A 197 -28.30 31.45 29.74
N ARG A 198 -27.37 32.42 29.78
CA ARG A 198 -26.88 32.95 31.05
C ARG A 198 -28.12 33.18 31.92
N PRO A 199 -28.22 32.64 33.14
CA PRO A 199 -29.30 33.03 34.02
C PRO A 199 -29.26 34.55 34.10
N SER A 200 -30.37 35.19 33.76
CA SER A 200 -30.55 36.62 33.94
C SER A 200 -30.14 36.94 35.38
N ARG A 201 -29.20 37.87 35.55
CA ARG A 201 -28.91 38.44 36.87
C ARG A 201 -30.25 38.88 37.47
N PRO A 202 -30.61 38.46 38.69
CA PRO A 202 -31.71 39.11 39.37
C PRO A 202 -31.33 40.58 39.50
N GLY A 203 -32.20 41.46 39.03
CA GLY A 203 -32.03 42.90 39.17
C GLY A 203 -31.80 43.26 40.63
N ALA A 204 -30.76 44.04 40.87
CA ALA A 204 -30.62 44.75 42.12
C ALA A 204 -31.56 45.96 42.08
N SER A 205 -32.43 46.01 43.10
CA SER A 205 -33.19 47.17 43.59
C SER A 205 -34.35 47.69 42.75
#